data_AF-A0A358AXF9-F1
#
_entry.id   AF-A0A358AXF9-F1
#
_cell.length_a   1.000
_cell.length_b   1.000
_cell.length_c   1.000
_cell.angle_alpha   90.00
_cell.angle_beta   90.00
_cell.angle_gamma   90.00
#
_symmetry.space_group_name_H-M   'P 1'
#
loop_
_entity.id
_entity.type
_entity.pdbx_description
1 polymer ?
#
loop_
_entity_poly.entity_id
_entity_poly.type
_entity_poly.pdbx_seq_one_letter_code
_entity_poly.pdbx_strand_id
1 'polypeptide(L)'
;NDDLTGGLGDDRFVYDRTRHEGADILRDFGAGADRIVLSGGSMADVQITAVNNGADARITLGSGTSLLLLGVDAGSLGAEDFLFG
;
A
#
# COMPACT_ATOMS: atom_id res chain seq x y z
N ASN A 1 -12.83 -3.65 -2.11
CA ASN A 1 -13.11 -2.20 -2.30
C ASN A 1 -13.55 -1.67 -0.97
N ASP A 2 -12.55 -1.34 -0.19
CA ASP A 2 -12.68 -1.07 1.23
C ASP A 2 -12.02 0.29 1.54
N ASP A 3 -12.49 0.93 2.60
CA ASP A 3 -12.01 2.22 3.09
C ASP A 3 -11.40 1.98 4.48
N LEU A 4 -10.08 1.97 4.54
CA LEU A 4 -9.28 1.48 5.66
C LEU A 4 -8.61 2.63 6.41
N THR A 5 -8.53 2.49 7.72
CA THR A 5 -7.89 3.43 8.64
C THR A 5 -7.19 2.62 9.72
N GLY A 6 -5.88 2.81 9.90
CA GLY A 6 -5.06 2.09 10.89
C GLY A 6 -5.24 2.64 12.30
N GLY A 7 -5.30 3.97 12.42
CA GLY A 7 -5.42 4.69 13.67
C GLY A 7 -4.07 5.17 14.19
N LEU A 8 -3.81 4.90 15.48
CA LEU A 8 -2.56 5.31 16.12
C LEU A 8 -1.63 4.11 16.25
N GLY A 9 -0.37 4.29 15.87
CA GLY A 9 0.68 3.29 16.04
C GLY A 9 1.27 2.87 14.70
N ASP A 10 1.96 1.73 14.71
CA ASP A 10 2.54 1.10 13.52
C ASP A 10 1.59 -0.03 13.06
N ASP A 11 0.78 0.24 12.05
CA ASP A 11 -0.30 -0.62 11.61
C ASP A 11 0.11 -1.57 10.47
N ARG A 12 -0.69 -2.63 10.28
CA ARG A 12 -0.47 -3.63 9.22
C ARG A 12 -1.69 -3.79 8.34
N PHE A 13 -1.52 -3.52 7.05
CA PHE A 13 -2.53 -3.72 6.02
C PHE A 13 -2.18 -4.97 5.22
N VAL A 14 -2.98 -6.03 5.35
CA VAL A 14 -2.64 -7.37 4.85
C VAL A 14 -3.38 -7.65 3.56
N TYR A 15 -2.66 -8.11 2.54
CA TYR A 15 -3.19 -8.44 1.22
C TYR A 15 -2.59 -9.74 0.68
N ASP A 16 -3.40 -10.53 -0.02
CA ASP A 16 -2.91 -11.62 -0.86
C ASP A 16 -2.42 -11.06 -2.20
N ARG A 17 -1.12 -11.19 -2.45
CA ARG A 17 -0.48 -10.67 -3.67
C ARG A 17 -1.02 -11.33 -4.95
N THR A 18 -1.55 -12.55 -4.85
CA THR A 18 -1.99 -13.35 -5.99
C THR A 18 -3.50 -13.29 -6.22
N ARG A 19 -4.26 -12.81 -5.24
CA ARG A 19 -5.70 -12.66 -5.34
C ARG A 19 -6.06 -11.21 -5.67
N HIS A 20 -7.06 -11.05 -6.54
CA HIS A 20 -7.65 -9.75 -6.78
C HIS A 20 -8.61 -9.42 -5.63
N GLU A 21 -8.21 -8.47 -4.77
CA GLU A 21 -8.97 -8.00 -3.61
C GLU A 21 -9.69 -6.66 -3.89
N GLY A 22 -9.48 -6.11 -5.07
CA GLY A 22 -10.17 -4.92 -5.56
C GLY A 22 -9.35 -3.64 -5.38
N ALA A 23 -10.07 -2.51 -5.35
CA ALA A 23 -9.50 -1.18 -5.23
C ALA A 23 -9.88 -0.57 -3.89
N ASP A 24 -8.89 -0.39 -3.02
CA ASP A 24 -9.06 0.06 -1.64
C ASP A 24 -8.44 1.44 -1.41
N ILE A 25 -8.88 2.10 -0.36
CA ILE A 25 -8.41 3.41 0.09
C ILE A 25 -7.86 3.28 1.50
N LEU A 26 -6.65 3.77 1.74
CA LEU A 26 -6.01 3.85 3.05
C LEU A 26 -5.90 5.33 3.42
N ARG A 27 -6.53 5.73 4.52
CA ARG A 27 -6.71 7.15 4.88
C ARG A 27 -5.57 7.78 5.65
N ASP A 28 -4.83 6.98 6.40
CA ASP A 28 -3.88 7.45 7.42
C ASP A 28 -2.57 6.67 7.42
N PHE A 29 -2.22 6.04 6.29
CA PHE A 29 -0.98 5.28 6.18
C PHE A 29 0.24 6.16 6.44
N GLY A 30 1.02 5.82 7.47
CA GLY A 30 2.27 6.48 7.82
C GLY A 30 3.47 5.80 7.16
N ALA A 31 4.03 6.39 6.10
CA ALA A 31 5.27 5.91 5.50
C ALA A 31 6.42 5.85 6.52
N GLY A 32 7.16 4.74 6.53
CA GLY A 32 8.19 4.38 7.49
C GLY A 32 7.66 3.74 8.80
N ALA A 33 6.39 3.97 9.15
CA ALA A 33 5.76 3.48 10.39
C ALA A 33 4.85 2.26 10.13
N ASP A 34 3.91 2.40 9.22
CA ASP A 34 2.96 1.35 8.85
C ASP A 34 3.57 0.37 7.85
N ARG A 35 2.95 -0.81 7.72
CA ARG A 35 3.41 -1.87 6.81
C ARG A 35 2.28 -2.41 5.95
N ILE A 36 2.54 -2.53 4.66
CA ILE A 36 1.75 -3.35 3.75
C ILE A 36 2.34 -4.75 3.78
N VAL A 37 1.53 -5.72 4.19
CA VAL A 37 1.94 -7.13 4.31
C VAL A 37 1.39 -7.89 3.13
N LEU A 38 2.28 -8.45 2.32
CA LEU A 38 1.95 -9.26 1.16
C LEU A 38 2.27 -10.74 1.41
N SER A 39 1.38 -11.63 0.99
CA SER A 39 1.64 -13.08 0.96
C SER A 39 2.73 -13.40 -0.08
N GLY A 40 3.96 -13.52 0.40
CA GLY A 40 5.18 -13.74 -0.36
C GLY A 40 5.49 -12.64 -1.38
N GLY A 41 6.43 -12.95 -2.28
CA GLY A 41 6.88 -12.03 -3.32
C GLY A 41 8.02 -11.12 -2.86
N SER A 42 8.15 -9.99 -3.55
CA SER A 42 9.22 -9.02 -3.32
C SER A 42 8.80 -7.62 -3.76
N MET A 43 9.66 -6.62 -3.53
CA MET A 43 9.46 -5.27 -4.06
C MET A 43 9.28 -5.21 -5.57
N ALA A 44 9.79 -6.20 -6.32
CA ALA A 44 9.58 -6.27 -7.77
C ALA A 44 8.10 -6.54 -8.17
N ASP A 45 7.28 -7.01 -7.24
CA ASP A 45 5.85 -7.25 -7.44
C ASP A 45 4.97 -6.03 -7.13
N VAL A 46 5.57 -4.95 -6.65
CA VAL A 46 4.88 -3.74 -6.18
C VAL A 46 5.13 -2.60 -7.17
N GLN A 47 4.08 -2.12 -7.83
CA GLN A 47 4.16 -0.89 -8.61
C GLN A 47 3.63 0.28 -7.78
N ILE A 48 4.47 1.28 -7.57
CA ILE A 48 4.10 2.53 -6.89
C ILE A 48 4.00 3.64 -7.94
N THR A 49 2.98 4.49 -7.85
CA THR A 49 2.79 5.62 -8.78
C THR A 49 2.25 6.83 -8.03
N ALA A 50 2.83 8.00 -8.29
CA ALA A 50 2.29 9.27 -7.81
C ALA A 50 0.97 9.57 -8.54
N VAL A 51 -0.08 9.89 -7.79
CA VAL A 51 -1.38 10.30 -8.32
C VAL A 51 -1.83 11.60 -7.65
N ASN A 52 -2.93 12.20 -8.11
CA ASN A 52 -3.44 13.47 -7.56
C ASN A 52 -2.36 14.56 -7.47
N ASN A 53 -1.62 14.76 -8.56
CA ASN A 53 -0.48 15.69 -8.63
C ASN A 53 0.63 15.42 -7.59
N GLY A 54 0.78 14.18 -7.14
CA GLY A 54 1.77 13.75 -6.15
C GLY A 54 1.30 13.85 -4.70
N ALA A 55 0.06 14.30 -4.45
CA ALA A 55 -0.48 14.35 -3.09
C ALA A 55 -0.80 12.96 -2.50
N ASP A 56 -1.02 11.98 -3.38
CA ASP A 56 -1.36 10.61 -3.00
C ASP A 56 -0.47 9.61 -3.75
N ALA A 57 -0.33 8.42 -3.18
CA ALA A 57 0.37 7.29 -3.80
C ALA A 57 -0.62 6.20 -4.16
N ARG A 58 -0.47 5.61 -5.34
CA ARG A 58 -1.19 4.39 -5.73
C ARG A 58 -0.23 3.23 -5.81
N ILE A 59 -0.56 2.15 -5.09
CA ILE A 59 0.09 0.85 -5.22
C ILE A 59 -0.80 -0.04 -6.09
N THR A 60 -0.17 -0.76 -7.02
CA THR A 60 -0.84 -1.80 -7.82
C THR A 60 -0.03 -3.09 -7.75
N LEU A 61 -0.72 -4.20 -7.48
CA LEU A 61 -0.16 -5.54 -7.45
C LEU A 61 -0.43 -6.27 -8.76
N GLY A 62 0.37 -7.31 -9.05
CA GLY A 62 0.19 -8.13 -10.25
C GLY A 62 -1.17 -8.83 -10.35
N SER A 63 -1.87 -9.03 -9.23
CA SER A 63 -3.25 -9.55 -9.20
C SER A 63 -4.31 -8.57 -9.67
N GLY A 64 -3.95 -7.30 -9.88
CA GLY A 64 -4.88 -6.20 -10.16
C GLY A 64 -5.38 -5.47 -8.91
N THR A 65 -5.05 -5.95 -7.70
CA THR A 65 -5.38 -5.24 -6.45
C THR A 65 -4.70 -3.88 -6.47
N SER A 66 -5.42 -2.84 -6.05
CA SER A 66 -4.87 -1.49 -5.98
C SER A 66 -5.20 -0.81 -4.67
N LEU A 67 -4.22 -0.13 -4.09
CA LEU A 67 -4.37 0.62 -2.85
C LEU A 67 -4.11 2.09 -3.15
N LEU A 68 -5.05 2.96 -2.82
CA LEU A 68 -4.85 4.41 -2.83
C LEU A 68 -4.51 4.87 -1.41
N LEU A 69 -3.29 5.36 -1.23
CA LEU A 69 -2.78 5.92 0.02
C LEU A 69 -2.99 7.44 -0.01
N LEU A 70 -3.96 7.93 0.74
CA LEU A 70 -4.28 9.36 0.77
C LEU A 70 -3.23 10.14 1.56
N GLY A 71 -2.78 11.27 1.01
CA GLY A 71 -1.81 12.15 1.66
C GLY A 71 -0.39 11.59 1.74
N VAL A 72 -0.10 10.50 1.04
CA VAL A 72 1.22 9.85 1.01
C VAL A 72 1.94 10.20 -0.28
N ASP A 73 3.16 10.75 -0.16
CA ASP A 73 4.03 10.97 -1.31
C ASP A 73 4.59 9.63 -1.83
N ALA A 74 4.46 9.37 -3.12
CA ALA A 74 4.93 8.11 -3.70
C ALA A 74 6.46 7.92 -3.57
N GLY A 75 7.23 9.01 -3.50
CA GLY A 75 8.66 8.98 -3.30
C GLY A 75 9.09 8.77 -1.85
N SER A 76 8.18 8.87 -0.88
CA SER A 76 8.44 8.50 0.51
C SER A 76 8.25 7.01 0.80
N LEU A 77 7.71 6.24 -0.15
CA LEU A 77 7.52 4.80 0.01
C LEU A 77 8.79 4.04 -0.39
N GLY A 78 9.23 3.14 0.48
CA GLY A 78 10.44 2.35 0.33
C GLY A 78 10.25 0.88 0.70
N ALA A 79 11.32 0.09 0.61
CA ALA A 79 11.27 -1.34 0.94
C ALA A 79 10.91 -1.59 2.42
N GLU A 80 11.17 -0.63 3.29
CA GLU A 80 10.80 -0.63 4.70
C GLU A 80 9.29 -0.63 4.94
N ASP A 81 8.48 -0.15 3.99
CA ASP A 81 7.01 -0.09 4.11
C ASP A 81 6.33 -1.43 3.78
N PHE A 82 7.10 -2.41 3.31
CA PHE A 82 6.57 -3.69 2.83
C PHE A 82 7.14 -4.86 3.62
N LEU A 83 6.27 -5.81 3.96
CA LEU A 83 6.64 -7.11 4.50
C LEU A 83 6.17 -8.19 3.54
N PHE A 84 7.08 -9.09 3.16
CA PHE A 84 6.81 -10.22 2.28
C PHE A 84 6.98 -11.52 3.07
N GLY A 85 5.89 -12.25 3.30
CA GLY A 85 5.85 -13.41 4.21
C GLY A 85 5.31 -14.68 3.59
#